data_AF-A0A357ZHR3-F1
#
_entry.id   AF-A0A357ZHR3-F1
#
_cell.length_a   1.000
_cell.length_b   1.000
_cell.length_c   1.000
_cell.angle_alpha   90.00
_cell.angle_beta   90.00
_cell.angle_gamma   90.00
#
_symmetry.space_group_name_H-M   'P 1'
#
loop_
_entity.id
_entity.type
_entity.pdbx_description
1 polymer ?
#
loop_
_entity_poly.entity_id
_entity_poly.type
_entity_poly.pdbx_seq_one_letter_code
_entity_poly.pdbx_strand_id
1 'polypeptide(L)'
;MNTPAATLPLEQYRRLSAFEQTLLRFLSVFYEPANPTLIVACLFKLDLRNNRGNRPTTANIQHYIQKFVQNGLLTEDRICCPELMETLAKMTVTDGGFARYAKIIRSEAPLVGGVGKWSTRCWRAARDLRIGLYLADFDIIEECEKFLVTQCQEFSLEPPVISQVVAGPFDHAWLESYALSYRFYLLGETLAEAQRDLRGIEPVVGYLAEFVTSPELAADELVPFQRLLFQQLVLQGDLA
;
A
#
# COMPACT_ATOMS: atom_id res chain seq x y z
N MET A 1 -33.62 -12.23 7.44
CA MET A 1 -32.25 -12.73 7.66
C MET A 1 -31.45 -11.57 8.21
N ASN A 2 -31.06 -11.65 9.49
CA ASN A 2 -30.33 -10.56 10.15
C ASN A 2 -28.88 -10.59 9.68
N THR A 3 -28.49 -9.65 8.82
CA THR A 3 -27.09 -9.36 8.55
C THR A 3 -26.47 -8.86 9.85
N PRO A 4 -25.49 -9.55 10.46
CA PRO A 4 -24.81 -9.02 11.62
C PRO A 4 -24.18 -7.67 11.24
N ALA A 5 -24.25 -6.68 12.14
CA ALA A 5 -23.62 -5.38 11.92
C ALA A 5 -22.17 -5.59 11.49
N ALA A 6 -21.82 -5.11 10.29
CA ALA A 6 -20.48 -5.28 9.73
C ALA A 6 -19.47 -4.68 10.71
N THR A 7 -18.73 -5.54 11.39
CA THR A 7 -17.63 -5.10 12.25
C THR A 7 -16.54 -4.57 11.33
N LEU A 8 -16.07 -3.34 11.55
CA LEU A 8 -15.01 -2.72 10.73
C LEU A 8 -13.82 -3.69 10.58
N PRO A 9 -13.27 -3.90 9.37
CA PRO A 9 -12.19 -4.87 9.14
C PRO A 9 -11.00 -4.76 10.11
N LEU A 10 -10.65 -3.55 10.53
CA LEU A 10 -9.58 -3.30 11.50
C LEU A 10 -9.89 -3.88 12.91
N GLU A 11 -11.14 -3.84 13.34
CA GLU A 11 -11.56 -4.42 14.62
C GLU A 11 -11.52 -5.94 14.57
N GLN A 12 -11.86 -6.54 13.43
CA GLN A 12 -11.70 -7.98 13.24
C GLN A 12 -10.22 -8.38 13.25
N TYR A 13 -9.37 -7.62 12.55
CA TYR A 13 -7.93 -7.81 12.56
C TYR A 13 -7.34 -7.80 14.00
N ARG A 14 -7.75 -6.83 14.83
CA ARG A 14 -7.29 -6.71 16.23
C ARG A 14 -7.63 -7.93 17.10
N ARG A 15 -8.65 -8.71 16.73
CA ARG A 15 -9.07 -9.93 17.46
C ARG A 15 -8.35 -11.19 17.00
N LEU A 16 -7.56 -11.13 15.94
CA LEU A 16 -6.78 -12.26 15.44
C LEU A 16 -5.64 -12.62 16.42
N SER A 17 -5.18 -13.86 16.37
CA SER A 17 -3.96 -14.26 17.09
C SER A 17 -2.72 -13.53 16.55
N ALA A 18 -1.64 -13.48 17.35
CA ALA A 18 -0.40 -12.80 16.96
C ALA A 18 0.16 -13.28 15.60
N PHE A 19 0.13 -14.60 15.35
CA PHE A 19 0.56 -15.14 14.06
C PHE A 19 -0.36 -14.70 12.91
N GLU A 20 -1.68 -14.71 13.12
CA GLU A 20 -2.65 -14.29 12.10
C GLU A 20 -2.52 -12.79 11.78
N GLN A 21 -2.31 -11.95 12.79
CA GLN A 21 -2.02 -10.54 12.60
C GLN A 21 -0.73 -10.32 11.81
N THR A 22 0.32 -11.07 12.15
CA THR A 22 1.61 -11.03 11.43
C THR A 22 1.47 -11.49 9.99
N LEU A 23 0.72 -12.57 9.75
CA LEU A 23 0.46 -13.09 8.42
C LEU A 23 -0.33 -12.09 7.59
N LEU A 24 -1.37 -11.45 8.13
CA LEU A 24 -2.16 -10.47 7.39
C LEU A 24 -1.35 -9.20 7.07
N ARG A 25 -0.49 -8.74 7.99
CA ARG A 25 0.49 -7.67 7.71
C ARG A 25 1.47 -8.07 6.62
N PHE A 26 1.98 -9.30 6.65
CA PHE A 26 2.84 -9.80 5.56
C PHE A 26 2.08 -9.80 4.23
N LEU A 27 0.82 -10.25 4.20
CA LEU A 27 -0.02 -10.26 3.00
C LEU A 27 -0.33 -8.85 2.49
N SER A 28 -0.44 -7.85 3.36
CA SER A 28 -0.62 -6.46 2.93
C SER A 28 0.64 -5.91 2.23
N VAL A 29 1.84 -6.35 2.61
CA VAL A 29 3.09 -6.04 1.86
C VAL A 29 3.22 -6.89 0.59
N PHE A 30 2.69 -8.11 0.60
CA PHE A 30 2.71 -9.04 -0.55
C PHE A 30 1.90 -8.54 -1.75
N TYR A 31 0.76 -7.87 -1.52
CA TYR A 31 0.01 -7.08 -2.51
C TYR A 31 -0.29 -7.79 -3.87
N GLU A 32 -0.35 -9.12 -3.88
CA GLU A 32 -0.76 -9.92 -5.04
C GLU A 32 -1.63 -11.10 -4.57
N PRO A 33 -2.44 -11.73 -5.45
CA PRO A 33 -3.25 -12.89 -5.09
C PRO A 33 -2.45 -13.94 -4.31
N ALA A 34 -2.87 -14.22 -3.08
CA ALA A 34 -2.11 -15.05 -2.15
C ALA A 34 -1.88 -16.47 -2.68
N ASN A 35 -0.62 -16.78 -3.03
CA ASN A 35 -0.17 -18.11 -3.40
C ASN A 35 0.45 -18.81 -2.17
N PRO A 36 -0.19 -19.87 -1.61
CA PRO A 36 0.28 -20.49 -0.38
C PRO A 36 1.71 -21.02 -0.45
N THR A 37 2.15 -21.56 -1.59
CA THR A 37 3.50 -22.10 -1.76
C THR A 37 4.55 -20.99 -1.69
N LEU A 38 4.31 -19.89 -2.40
CA LEU A 38 5.20 -18.74 -2.39
C LEU A 38 5.25 -18.06 -1.02
N ILE A 39 4.08 -17.93 -0.37
CA ILE A 39 4.00 -17.40 1.00
C ILE A 39 4.81 -18.25 1.97
N VAL A 40 4.70 -19.59 1.92
CA VAL A 40 5.51 -20.48 2.78
C VAL A 40 7.00 -20.26 2.55
N ALA A 41 7.44 -20.12 1.30
CA ALA A 41 8.85 -19.87 0.98
C ALA A 41 9.34 -18.54 1.58
N CYS A 42 8.54 -17.48 1.49
CA CYS A 42 8.82 -16.20 2.15
C CYS A 42 8.88 -16.33 3.67
N LEU A 43 7.85 -16.94 4.29
CA LEU A 43 7.77 -17.08 5.76
C LEU A 43 8.93 -17.92 6.30
N PHE A 44 9.39 -18.92 5.54
CA PHE A 44 10.56 -19.71 5.87
C PHE A 44 11.83 -18.85 5.94
N LYS A 45 12.08 -18.00 4.93
CA LYS A 45 13.23 -17.07 4.92
C LYS A 45 13.13 -15.98 5.99
N LEU A 46 11.91 -15.64 6.42
CA LEU A 46 11.68 -14.73 7.55
C LEU A 46 11.79 -15.41 8.93
N ASP A 47 12.00 -16.72 8.97
CA ASP A 47 11.90 -17.57 10.17
C ASP A 47 10.62 -17.33 10.99
N LEU A 48 9.51 -17.03 10.31
CA LEU A 48 8.21 -16.83 10.94
C LEU A 48 7.59 -18.19 11.29
N ARG A 49 7.20 -18.34 12.54
CA ARG A 49 6.62 -19.58 13.09
C ARG A 49 5.19 -19.37 13.51
N ASN A 50 4.38 -20.43 13.43
CA ASN A 50 3.00 -20.38 13.88
C ASN A 50 2.90 -20.33 15.42
N ASN A 51 1.67 -20.19 15.93
CA ASN A 51 1.39 -20.13 17.37
C ASN A 51 1.91 -21.35 18.18
N ARG A 52 2.29 -22.46 17.51
CA ARG A 52 2.85 -23.67 18.14
C ARG A 52 4.38 -23.75 18.01
N GLY A 53 5.03 -22.71 17.49
CA GLY A 53 6.47 -22.70 17.22
C GLY A 53 6.90 -23.52 16.00
N ASN A 54 5.95 -24.03 15.21
CA ASN A 54 6.25 -24.83 14.02
C ASN A 54 6.35 -23.94 12.78
N ARG A 55 7.15 -24.39 11.80
CA ARG A 55 7.20 -23.76 10.48
C ARG A 55 5.84 -23.92 9.79
N PRO A 56 5.26 -22.85 9.23
CA PRO A 56 4.02 -22.95 8.47
C PRO A 56 4.17 -23.86 7.26
N THR A 57 3.13 -24.64 6.96
CA THR A 57 3.05 -25.49 5.76
C THR A 57 2.07 -24.90 4.75
N THR A 58 2.11 -25.36 3.50
CA THR A 58 1.19 -24.91 2.46
C THR A 58 -0.27 -25.13 2.85
N ALA A 59 -0.59 -26.29 3.45
CA ALA A 59 -1.93 -26.58 3.97
C ALA A 59 -2.33 -25.63 5.11
N ASN A 60 -1.40 -25.31 6.01
CA ASN A 60 -1.64 -24.36 7.10
C ASN A 60 -1.92 -22.95 6.57
N ILE A 61 -1.13 -22.47 5.60
CA ILE A 61 -1.34 -21.15 4.98
C ILE A 61 -2.64 -21.10 4.16
N GLN A 62 -2.95 -22.16 3.40
CA GLN A 62 -4.22 -22.26 2.68
C GLN A 62 -5.44 -22.16 3.61
N HIS A 63 -5.37 -22.79 4.79
CA HIS A 63 -6.41 -22.66 5.81
C HIS A 63 -6.58 -21.21 6.29
N TYR A 64 -5.49 -20.50 6.58
CA TYR A 64 -5.56 -19.10 6.99
C TYR A 64 -6.10 -18.19 5.89
N ILE A 65 -5.68 -18.38 4.64
CA ILE A 65 -6.22 -17.63 3.50
C ILE A 65 -7.73 -17.83 3.41
N GLN A 66 -8.22 -19.07 3.46
CA GLN A 66 -9.67 -19.36 3.43
C GLN A 66 -10.39 -18.71 4.62
N LYS A 67 -9.82 -18.80 5.82
CA LYS A 67 -10.36 -18.14 7.01
C LYS A 67 -10.44 -16.62 6.82
N PHE A 68 -9.42 -15.98 6.27
CA PHE A 68 -9.42 -14.54 6.06
C PHE A 68 -10.43 -14.11 4.98
N VAL A 69 -10.58 -14.89 3.90
CA VAL A 69 -11.63 -14.66 2.89
C VAL A 69 -13.03 -14.77 3.53
N GLN A 70 -13.28 -15.82 4.32
CA GLN A 70 -14.58 -16.03 4.99
C GLN A 70 -14.94 -14.90 5.97
N ASN A 71 -13.94 -14.24 6.56
CA ASN A 71 -14.16 -13.12 7.47
C ASN A 71 -14.14 -11.76 6.77
N GLY A 72 -13.88 -11.69 5.46
CA GLY A 72 -13.78 -10.42 4.72
C GLY A 72 -12.49 -9.64 4.95
N LEU A 73 -11.44 -10.29 5.48
CA LEU A 73 -10.10 -9.70 5.65
C LEU A 73 -9.24 -9.82 4.39
N LEU A 74 -9.57 -10.79 3.53
CA LEU A 74 -9.12 -10.87 2.15
C LEU A 74 -10.33 -10.86 1.22
N THR A 75 -10.15 -10.36 -0.01
CA THR A 75 -11.11 -10.49 -1.11
C THR A 75 -11.18 -11.93 -1.62
N GLU A 76 -12.17 -12.24 -2.47
CA GLU A 76 -12.27 -13.56 -3.12
C GLU A 76 -11.03 -13.92 -3.95
N ASP A 77 -10.38 -12.91 -4.55
CA ASP A 77 -9.10 -13.01 -5.26
C ASP A 77 -7.89 -13.21 -4.32
N ARG A 78 -8.14 -13.35 -3.00
CA ARG A 78 -7.14 -13.60 -1.96
C ARG A 78 -6.13 -12.46 -1.82
N ILE A 79 -6.59 -11.23 -2.01
CA ILE A 79 -5.84 -10.01 -1.81
C ILE A 79 -6.34 -9.35 -0.52
N CYS A 80 -5.50 -8.62 0.22
CA CYS A 80 -5.96 -7.91 1.41
C CYS A 80 -7.10 -6.95 1.04
N CYS A 81 -8.15 -6.86 1.87
CA CYS A 81 -9.26 -5.98 1.55
C CYS A 81 -8.76 -4.51 1.50
N PRO A 82 -9.29 -3.67 0.59
CA PRO A 82 -8.83 -2.29 0.42
C PRO A 82 -8.84 -1.46 1.71
N GLU A 83 -9.81 -1.71 2.58
CA GLU A 83 -9.98 -0.99 3.85
C GLU A 83 -8.88 -1.31 4.88
N LEU A 84 -8.16 -2.42 4.71
CA LEU A 84 -7.06 -2.83 5.60
C LEU A 84 -5.69 -2.64 4.99
N MET A 85 -5.59 -2.78 3.67
CA MET A 85 -4.33 -3.00 2.97
C MET A 85 -3.25 -1.97 3.31
N GLU A 86 -3.57 -0.69 3.19
CA GLU A 86 -2.62 0.38 3.46
C GLU A 86 -2.44 0.64 4.95
N THR A 87 -3.52 0.55 5.74
CA THR A 87 -3.44 0.62 7.21
C THR A 87 -2.43 -0.38 7.75
N LEU A 88 -2.51 -1.65 7.32
CA LEU A 88 -1.60 -2.71 7.77
C LEU A 88 -0.18 -2.53 7.24
N ALA A 89 -0.01 -2.00 6.03
CA ALA A 89 1.31 -1.70 5.49
C ALA A 89 2.00 -0.56 6.26
N LYS A 90 1.29 0.54 6.53
CA LYS A 90 1.79 1.66 7.35
C LYS A 90 2.14 1.21 8.77
N MET A 91 1.28 0.40 9.41
CA MET A 91 1.61 -0.24 10.69
C MET A 91 2.91 -1.07 10.61
N THR A 92 3.13 -1.76 9.49
CA THR A 92 4.34 -2.58 9.28
C THR A 92 5.58 -1.72 9.02
N VAL A 93 5.43 -0.52 8.46
CA VAL A 93 6.50 0.49 8.36
C VAL A 93 6.86 1.00 9.74
N THR A 94 5.87 1.42 10.53
CA THR A 94 6.04 1.94 11.90
C THR A 94 6.73 0.91 12.80
N ASP A 95 6.38 -0.37 12.68
CA ASP A 95 6.99 -1.45 13.45
C ASP A 95 8.37 -1.90 12.91
N GLY A 96 8.89 -1.25 11.86
CA GLY A 96 10.20 -1.54 11.26
C GLY A 96 10.27 -2.84 10.44
N GLY A 97 9.15 -3.52 10.21
CA GLY A 97 9.08 -4.80 9.51
C GLY A 97 9.04 -4.69 7.98
N PHE A 98 8.63 -3.55 7.44
CA PHE A 98 8.25 -3.41 6.03
C PHE A 98 9.41 -3.72 5.08
N ALA A 99 10.56 -3.07 5.27
CA ALA A 99 11.75 -3.28 4.44
C ALA A 99 12.23 -4.75 4.44
N ARG A 100 12.14 -5.41 5.60
CA ARG A 100 12.50 -6.83 5.75
C ARG A 100 11.56 -7.73 4.95
N TYR A 101 10.24 -7.48 5.02
CA TYR A 101 9.25 -8.24 4.24
C TYR A 101 9.42 -7.99 2.75
N ALA A 102 9.49 -6.73 2.34
CA ALA A 102 9.69 -6.33 0.94
C ALA A 102 10.92 -7.02 0.32
N LYS A 103 12.06 -7.02 1.02
CA LYS A 103 13.29 -7.70 0.56
C LYS A 103 13.07 -9.19 0.30
N ILE A 104 12.44 -9.90 1.24
CA ILE A 104 12.20 -11.34 1.07
C ILE A 104 11.21 -11.60 -0.06
N ILE A 105 10.10 -10.85 -0.11
CA ILE A 105 9.07 -11.01 -1.13
C ILE A 105 9.65 -10.81 -2.53
N ARG A 106 10.42 -9.75 -2.75
CA ARG A 106 11.08 -9.48 -4.04
C ARG A 106 12.12 -10.55 -4.41
N SER A 107 12.77 -11.15 -3.42
CA SER A 107 13.71 -12.26 -3.66
C SER A 107 13.03 -13.56 -4.06
N GLU A 108 11.86 -13.86 -3.50
CA GLU A 108 11.10 -15.09 -3.78
C GLU A 108 10.21 -14.97 -5.01
N ALA A 109 9.75 -13.74 -5.30
CA ALA A 109 8.81 -13.44 -6.36
C ALA A 109 9.28 -12.24 -7.20
N PRO A 110 10.45 -12.32 -7.85
CA PRO A 110 10.99 -11.18 -8.59
C PRO A 110 10.11 -10.80 -9.78
N LEU A 111 10.09 -9.51 -10.11
CA LEU A 111 9.48 -8.96 -11.33
C LEU A 111 10.27 -9.38 -12.59
N VAL A 112 11.60 -9.27 -12.50
CA VAL A 112 12.56 -9.60 -13.55
C VAL A 112 12.92 -11.10 -13.48
N GLY A 113 13.09 -11.75 -14.63
CA GLY A 113 13.43 -13.18 -14.72
C GLY A 113 12.32 -14.09 -15.25
N GLY A 114 11.14 -13.55 -15.59
CA GLY A 114 10.17 -14.22 -16.46
C GLY A 114 9.38 -15.39 -15.86
N VAL A 115 9.48 -15.66 -14.56
CA VAL A 115 8.75 -16.76 -13.93
C VAL A 115 7.33 -16.31 -13.53
N GLY A 116 6.33 -16.71 -14.31
CA GLY A 116 4.91 -16.50 -14.00
C GLY A 116 4.05 -16.19 -15.23
N LYS A 117 2.72 -16.21 -15.07
CA LYS A 117 1.79 -15.72 -16.10
C LYS A 117 1.92 -14.20 -16.23
N TRP A 118 1.54 -13.65 -17.37
CA TRP A 118 1.61 -12.21 -17.63
C TRP A 118 0.90 -11.37 -16.57
N SER A 119 -0.33 -11.74 -16.20
CA SER A 119 -1.10 -11.07 -15.15
C SER A 119 -0.38 -11.06 -13.79
N THR A 120 0.37 -12.11 -13.45
CA THR A 120 1.20 -12.14 -12.25
C THR A 120 2.32 -11.10 -12.29
N ARG A 121 2.89 -10.82 -13.47
CA ARG A 121 3.94 -9.79 -13.60
C ARG A 121 3.41 -8.39 -13.37
N CYS A 122 2.20 -8.08 -13.82
CA CYS A 122 1.57 -6.79 -13.56
C CYS A 122 1.24 -6.57 -12.08
N TRP A 123 0.74 -7.60 -11.40
CA TRP A 123 0.60 -7.58 -9.94
C TRP A 123 1.94 -7.36 -9.22
N ARG A 124 3.00 -8.04 -9.66
CA ARG A 124 4.35 -7.84 -9.10
C ARG A 124 4.90 -6.44 -9.35
N ALA A 125 4.65 -5.87 -10.52
CA ALA A 125 5.04 -4.49 -10.82
C ALA A 125 4.28 -3.49 -9.94
N ALA A 126 2.97 -3.68 -9.73
CA ALA A 126 2.18 -2.85 -8.83
C ALA A 126 2.65 -2.98 -7.36
N ARG A 127 2.93 -4.21 -6.91
CA ARG A 127 3.53 -4.48 -5.59
C ARG A 127 4.90 -3.83 -5.45
N ASP A 128 5.77 -3.96 -6.44
CA ASP A 128 7.14 -3.43 -6.36
C ASP A 128 7.12 -1.89 -6.46
N LEU A 129 6.24 -1.29 -7.26
CA LEU A 129 5.97 0.15 -7.23
C LEU A 129 5.57 0.60 -5.83
N ARG A 130 4.60 -0.10 -5.22
CA ARG A 130 4.16 0.16 -3.85
C ARG A 130 5.29 0.03 -2.84
N ILE A 131 6.16 -0.98 -2.97
CA ILE A 131 7.36 -1.13 -2.14
C ILE A 131 8.31 0.05 -2.34
N GLY A 132 8.58 0.46 -3.59
CA GLY A 132 9.40 1.61 -3.91
C GLY A 132 8.87 2.88 -3.24
N LEU A 133 7.55 3.09 -3.27
CA LEU A 133 6.90 4.22 -2.63
C LEU A 133 7.10 4.24 -1.11
N TYR A 134 6.94 3.10 -0.43
CA TYR A 134 7.17 2.99 1.01
C TYR A 134 8.66 3.10 1.41
N LEU A 135 9.59 2.75 0.52
CA LEU A 135 11.02 2.82 0.79
C LEU A 135 11.70 4.09 0.26
N ALA A 136 10.95 4.97 -0.42
CA ALA A 136 11.48 6.13 -1.15
C ALA A 136 12.61 5.75 -2.12
N ASP A 137 12.45 4.61 -2.80
CA ASP A 137 13.43 4.05 -3.73
C ASP A 137 13.03 4.39 -5.18
N PHE A 138 13.57 5.49 -5.69
CA PHE A 138 13.26 6.01 -7.02
C PHE A 138 13.65 5.05 -8.16
N ASP A 139 14.70 4.25 -8.00
CA ASP A 139 15.10 3.27 -9.01
C ASP A 139 13.99 2.21 -9.19
N ILE A 140 13.41 1.73 -8.07
CA ILE A 140 12.28 0.79 -8.11
C ILE A 140 11.04 1.46 -8.69
N ILE A 141 10.74 2.70 -8.26
CA ILE A 141 9.55 3.44 -8.71
C ILE A 141 9.58 3.60 -10.24
N GLU A 142 10.67 4.17 -10.78
CA GLU A 142 10.82 4.42 -12.22
C GLU A 142 10.77 3.13 -13.05
N GLU A 143 11.44 2.06 -12.59
CA GLU A 143 11.40 0.76 -13.25
C GLU A 143 9.96 0.22 -13.33
N CYS A 144 9.23 0.27 -12.22
CA CYS A 144 7.89 -0.31 -12.13
C CYS A 144 6.84 0.52 -12.87
N GLU A 145 6.89 1.85 -12.80
CA GLU A 145 6.02 2.73 -13.57
C GLU A 145 6.19 2.50 -15.07
N LYS A 146 7.44 2.46 -15.54
CA LYS A 146 7.75 2.16 -16.93
C LYS A 146 7.22 0.78 -17.34
N PHE A 147 7.39 -0.22 -16.49
CA PHE A 147 6.88 -1.56 -16.75
C PHE A 147 5.35 -1.56 -16.85
N LEU A 148 4.65 -0.90 -15.92
CA LEU A 148 3.19 -0.84 -15.89
C LEU A 148 2.64 -0.17 -17.16
N VAL A 149 3.17 0.99 -17.53
CA VAL A 149 2.72 1.75 -18.71
C VAL A 149 2.98 0.99 -20.02
N THR A 150 4.10 0.28 -20.13
CA THR A 150 4.50 -0.36 -21.40
C THR A 150 4.01 -1.79 -21.55
N GLN A 151 3.82 -2.54 -20.45
CA GLN A 151 3.53 -3.98 -20.48
C GLN A 151 2.16 -4.33 -19.88
N CYS A 152 1.54 -3.43 -19.11
CA CYS A 152 0.37 -3.74 -18.29
C CYS A 152 -0.82 -2.81 -18.57
N GLN A 153 -1.00 -2.40 -19.83
CA GLN A 153 -2.06 -1.46 -20.22
C GLN A 153 -3.48 -1.96 -19.91
N GLU A 154 -3.70 -3.27 -19.94
CA GLU A 154 -4.99 -3.91 -19.59
C GLU A 154 -5.13 -4.16 -18.08
N PHE A 155 -4.06 -3.96 -17.30
CA PHE A 155 -4.08 -4.09 -15.85
C PHE A 155 -4.37 -2.72 -15.25
N SER A 156 -5.60 -2.52 -14.80
CA SER A 156 -6.00 -1.31 -14.10
C SER A 156 -6.22 -1.61 -12.62
N LEU A 157 -5.67 -0.74 -11.78
CA LEU A 157 -6.01 -0.65 -10.37
C LEU A 157 -6.71 0.69 -10.17
N GLU A 158 -7.90 0.64 -9.59
CA GLU A 158 -8.68 1.83 -9.30
C GLU A 158 -8.88 1.92 -7.78
N PRO A 159 -8.30 2.92 -7.09
CA PRO A 159 -7.45 3.98 -7.64
C PRO A 159 -6.02 3.48 -7.97
N PRO A 160 -5.18 4.26 -8.68
CA PRO A 160 -3.79 3.90 -8.95
C PRO A 160 -2.96 3.68 -7.67
N VAL A 161 -1.86 2.95 -7.78
CA VAL A 161 -1.03 2.52 -6.64
C VAL A 161 -0.59 3.70 -5.75
N ILE A 162 -0.13 4.81 -6.35
CA ILE A 162 0.31 5.97 -5.57
C ILE A 162 -0.82 6.59 -4.76
N SER A 163 -2.00 6.75 -5.35
CA SER A 163 -3.20 7.26 -4.68
C SER A 163 -3.67 6.31 -3.58
N GLN A 164 -3.56 4.99 -3.77
CA GLN A 164 -3.79 4.03 -2.68
C GLN A 164 -2.83 4.28 -1.52
N VAL A 165 -1.53 4.30 -1.76
CA VAL A 165 -0.50 4.46 -0.71
C VAL A 165 -0.67 5.78 0.05
N VAL A 166 -0.88 6.88 -0.66
CA VAL A 166 -0.97 8.22 -0.07
C VAL A 166 -2.32 8.42 0.62
N ALA A 167 -3.44 8.12 -0.05
CA ALA A 167 -4.78 8.48 0.41
C ALA A 167 -5.52 7.37 1.16
N GLY A 168 -5.09 6.12 1.05
CA GLY A 168 -5.71 4.97 1.72
C GLY A 168 -5.01 4.64 3.03
N PRO A 169 -5.72 4.70 4.17
CA PRO A 169 -6.15 6.00 4.68
C PRO A 169 -4.99 7.03 4.72
N PHE A 170 -5.29 8.31 4.60
CA PHE A 170 -4.27 9.35 4.73
C PHE A 170 -3.64 9.35 6.14
N ASP A 171 -2.31 9.31 6.22
CA ASP A 171 -1.54 9.19 7.47
C ASP A 171 -0.46 10.28 7.50
N HIS A 172 -0.69 11.31 8.33
CA HIS A 172 0.21 12.45 8.49
C HIS A 172 1.58 12.00 8.99
N ALA A 173 1.62 11.17 10.03
CA ALA A 173 2.87 10.76 10.67
C ALA A 173 3.74 9.93 9.71
N TRP A 174 3.11 9.07 8.91
CA TRP A 174 3.82 8.34 7.85
C TRP A 174 4.38 9.30 6.78
N LEU A 175 3.57 10.22 6.26
CA LEU A 175 4.02 11.17 5.22
C LEU A 175 5.15 12.08 5.76
N GLU A 176 5.02 12.53 7.00
CA GLU A 176 5.99 13.38 7.68
C GLU A 176 7.29 12.66 8.06
N SER A 177 7.32 11.33 8.01
CA SER A 177 8.56 10.57 8.22
C SER A 177 9.58 10.74 7.07
N TYR A 178 9.14 11.20 5.89
CA TYR A 178 10.01 11.38 4.72
C TYR A 178 10.57 12.80 4.61
N ALA A 179 11.63 12.94 3.79
CA ALA A 179 12.17 14.24 3.39
C ALA A 179 11.14 15.07 2.60
N LEU A 180 11.24 16.39 2.72
CA LEU A 180 10.29 17.34 2.13
C LEU A 180 10.11 17.18 0.62
N SER A 181 11.20 16.95 -0.12
CA SER A 181 11.17 16.71 -1.57
C SER A 181 10.35 15.47 -1.95
N TYR A 182 10.42 14.42 -1.14
CA TYR A 182 9.67 13.20 -1.38
C TYR A 182 8.18 13.37 -1.04
N ARG A 183 7.86 14.12 0.03
CA ARG A 183 6.47 14.53 0.32
C ARG A 183 5.88 15.31 -0.85
N PHE A 184 6.64 16.27 -1.39
CA PHE A 184 6.23 17.04 -2.57
C PHE A 184 5.92 16.15 -3.77
N TYR A 185 6.81 15.19 -4.07
CA TYR A 185 6.59 14.21 -5.12
C TYR A 185 5.29 13.40 -4.92
N LEU A 186 5.11 12.78 -3.74
CA LEU A 186 3.93 11.96 -3.44
C LEU A 186 2.61 12.75 -3.54
N LEU A 187 2.59 13.96 -2.98
CA LEU A 187 1.42 14.84 -3.01
C LEU A 187 1.14 15.33 -4.43
N GLY A 188 2.18 15.71 -5.17
CA GLY A 188 2.08 16.17 -6.55
C GLY A 188 1.51 15.10 -7.47
N GLU A 189 2.04 13.88 -7.43
CA GLU A 189 1.55 12.76 -8.25
C GLU A 189 0.11 12.38 -7.90
N THR A 190 -0.21 12.32 -6.60
CA THR A 190 -1.55 11.98 -6.12
C THR A 190 -2.59 13.03 -6.55
N LEU A 191 -2.24 14.31 -6.45
CA LEU A 191 -3.10 15.40 -6.92
C LEU A 191 -3.23 15.39 -8.44
N ALA A 192 -2.13 15.27 -9.19
CA ALA A 192 -2.17 15.22 -10.65
C ALA A 192 -3.05 14.07 -11.16
N GLU A 193 -3.06 12.95 -10.44
CA GLU A 193 -3.97 11.83 -10.68
C GLU A 193 -5.43 12.20 -10.42
N ALA A 194 -5.75 12.71 -9.23
CA ALA A 194 -7.12 13.14 -8.90
C ALA A 194 -7.66 14.21 -9.88
N GLN A 195 -6.79 15.12 -10.32
CA GLN A 195 -7.14 16.18 -11.28
C GLN A 195 -7.45 15.65 -12.68
N ARG A 196 -6.78 14.58 -13.14
CA ARG A 196 -7.07 13.93 -14.42
C ARG A 196 -8.51 13.42 -14.49
N ASP A 197 -9.06 13.00 -13.35
CA ASP A 197 -10.42 12.49 -13.22
C ASP A 197 -11.42 13.49 -12.63
N LEU A 198 -10.99 14.74 -12.40
CA LEU A 198 -11.78 15.79 -11.75
C LEU A 198 -12.35 15.36 -10.39
N ARG A 199 -11.56 14.58 -9.62
CA ARG A 199 -11.93 14.10 -8.28
C ARG A 199 -11.30 14.97 -7.19
N GLY A 200 -12.04 15.12 -6.09
CA GLY A 200 -11.51 15.63 -4.82
C GLY A 200 -10.66 14.57 -4.10
N ILE A 201 -9.72 15.05 -3.29
CA ILE A 201 -8.94 14.22 -2.36
C ILE A 201 -8.72 14.97 -1.06
N GLU A 202 -9.82 15.17 -0.35
CA GLU A 202 -9.99 16.05 0.80
C GLU A 202 -8.93 15.85 1.90
N PRO A 203 -8.52 14.62 2.27
CA PRO A 203 -7.46 14.45 3.26
C PRO A 203 -6.11 15.05 2.84
N VAL A 204 -5.75 14.93 1.56
CA VAL A 204 -4.51 15.51 1.00
C VAL A 204 -4.61 17.03 0.93
N VAL A 205 -5.77 17.55 0.53
CA VAL A 205 -6.01 19.01 0.47
C VAL A 205 -5.99 19.63 1.87
N GLY A 206 -6.64 18.98 2.85
CA GLY A 206 -6.63 19.40 4.24
C GLY A 206 -5.21 19.45 4.81
N TYR A 207 -4.42 18.39 4.59
CA TYR A 207 -3.01 18.39 4.95
C TYR A 207 -2.23 19.55 4.32
N LEU A 208 -2.39 19.80 3.01
CA LEU A 208 -1.70 20.88 2.34
C LEU A 208 -2.08 22.26 2.89
N ALA A 209 -3.37 22.48 3.16
CA ALA A 209 -3.87 23.72 3.73
C ALA A 209 -3.26 24.01 5.11
N GLU A 210 -3.14 22.99 5.97
CA GLU A 210 -2.45 23.12 7.26
C GLU A 210 -0.94 23.34 7.05
N PHE A 211 -0.31 22.51 6.20
CA PHE A 211 1.12 22.49 5.99
C PHE A 211 1.68 23.83 5.49
N VAL A 212 1.00 24.49 4.54
CA VAL A 212 1.45 25.78 3.97
C VAL A 212 1.31 26.96 4.92
N THR A 213 0.61 26.77 6.05
CA THR A 213 0.50 27.77 7.13
C THR A 213 1.49 27.52 8.25
N SER A 214 2.30 26.45 8.18
CA SER A 214 3.26 26.12 9.21
C SER A 214 4.31 27.22 9.40
N PRO A 215 4.52 27.73 10.63
CA PRO A 215 5.55 28.72 10.92
C PRO A 215 6.95 28.12 11.02
N GLU A 216 7.09 26.80 10.95
CA GLU A 216 8.36 26.09 11.18
C GLU A 216 9.30 26.07 9.96
N LEU A 217 8.76 26.29 8.75
CA LEU A 217 9.50 26.24 7.50
C LEU A 217 9.72 27.63 6.90
N ALA A 218 10.81 27.78 6.16
CA ALA A 218 11.08 29.03 5.46
C ALA A 218 10.07 29.24 4.33
N ALA A 219 9.75 30.50 4.04
CA ALA A 219 8.68 30.84 3.08
C ALA A 219 8.96 30.29 1.67
N ASP A 220 10.22 30.21 1.26
CA ASP A 220 10.67 29.64 -0.02
C ASP A 220 10.48 28.12 -0.10
N GLU A 221 10.67 27.39 1.01
CA GLU A 221 10.41 25.94 1.09
C GLU A 221 8.91 25.61 0.95
N LEU A 222 8.03 26.53 1.31
CA LEU A 222 6.58 26.37 1.22
C LEU A 222 6.01 26.65 -0.17
N VAL A 223 6.71 27.43 -1.01
CA VAL A 223 6.21 27.84 -2.34
C VAL A 223 5.77 26.66 -3.23
N PRO A 224 6.51 25.54 -3.33
CA PRO A 224 6.07 24.39 -4.12
C PRO A 224 4.73 23.82 -3.65
N PHE A 225 4.53 23.72 -2.33
CA PHE A 225 3.30 23.17 -1.73
C PHE A 225 2.12 24.15 -1.86
N GLN A 226 2.38 25.45 -1.73
CA GLN A 226 1.38 26.50 -1.99
C GLN A 226 0.87 26.43 -3.43
N ARG A 227 1.75 26.13 -4.41
CA ARG A 227 1.35 25.95 -5.81
C ARG A 227 0.48 24.72 -6.00
N LEU A 228 0.81 23.59 -5.37
CA LEU A 228 -0.03 22.38 -5.41
C LEU A 228 -1.43 22.65 -4.84
N LEU A 229 -1.51 23.30 -3.67
CA LEU A 229 -2.78 23.66 -3.04
C LEU A 229 -3.58 24.61 -3.93
N PHE A 230 -2.96 25.68 -4.43
CA PHE A 230 -3.62 26.64 -5.32
C PHE A 230 -4.21 25.97 -6.56
N GLN A 231 -3.45 25.10 -7.23
CA GLN A 231 -3.92 24.37 -8.41
C GLN A 231 -5.17 23.54 -8.10
N GLN A 232 -5.17 22.85 -6.96
CA GLN A 232 -6.30 22.02 -6.56
C GLN A 232 -7.55 22.85 -6.22
N LEU A 233 -7.38 23.94 -5.46
CA LEU A 233 -8.48 24.85 -5.11
C LEU A 233 -9.10 25.50 -6.36
N VAL A 234 -8.28 25.92 -7.33
CA VAL A 234 -8.76 26.43 -8.62
C VAL A 234 -9.61 25.39 -9.35
N LEU A 235 -9.17 24.13 -9.39
CA LEU A 235 -9.91 23.06 -10.07
C LEU A 235 -11.22 22.70 -9.38
N GLN A 236 -11.26 22.78 -8.05
CA GLN A 236 -12.48 22.57 -7.27
C GLN A 236 -13.46 23.76 -7.34
N GLY A 237 -13.01 24.91 -7.86
CA GLY A 237 -13.78 26.15 -7.84
C GLY A 237 -13.87 26.77 -6.44
N ASP A 238 -13.01 26.36 -5.51
CA ASP A 238 -13.02 26.75 -4.11
C ASP A 238 -11.93 27.81 -3.84
N LEU A 239 -12.15 29.02 -4.36
CA LEU A 239 -11.22 30.16 -4.24
C LEU A 239 -11.66 31.19 -3.18
N ALA A 240 -12.59 30.79 -2.30
CA ALA A 240 -13.26 31.68 -1.35
C ALA A 240 -12.47 31.89 -0.05
#